data_AF-A0A0T7FRQ5-F1
#
_entry.id   AF-A0A0T7FRQ5-F1
#
_cell.length_a   1.000
_cell.length_b   1.000
_cell.length_c   1.000
_cell.angle_alpha   90.00
_cell.angle_beta   90.00
_cell.angle_gamma   90.00
#
_symmetry.space_group_name_H-M   'P 1'
#
loop_
_entity.id
_entity.type
_entity.pdbx_description
1 polymer ?
#
loop_
_entity_poly.entity_id
_entity_poly.type
_entity_poly.pdbx_seq_one_letter_code
_entity_poly.pdbx_strand_id
1 'polypeptide(L)'
;MTLPINIPPMYVEIKYFLNSYRALSDARSGIRHLEDYLRDASFLLSEWKVIWIGSCTILRTCIDLFQVDARSCINADLRQAVAAEWASIKLHKDQHPIFWEFLRKERDNIIHEYEWAAYEAWLKDDGSVVRPTLALFADRPEDVRTVLMMRGGMYTGRNSLELLREGADWVEERIFSAIGKAGLDPEERRELRSFTTYSEHAPRGGLLSLLGEPEET
;
A
#
# COMPACT_ATOMS: atom_id res chain seq x y z
N MET A 1 -10.92 19.44 -33.54
CA MET A 1 -10.12 18.24 -33.24
C MET A 1 -11.07 17.14 -32.78
N THR A 2 -11.36 16.17 -33.64
CA THR A 2 -12.12 14.97 -33.27
C THR A 2 -11.17 14.02 -32.54
N LEU A 3 -11.46 13.71 -31.29
CA LEU A 3 -10.72 12.67 -30.55
C LEU A 3 -10.87 11.34 -31.32
N PRO A 4 -9.81 10.52 -31.43
CA PRO A 4 -9.93 9.22 -32.07
C PRO A 4 -10.97 8.37 -31.32
N ILE A 5 -11.99 7.93 -32.05
CA ILE A 5 -13.20 7.25 -31.53
C ILE A 5 -12.88 5.81 -31.06
N ASN A 6 -11.75 5.24 -31.46
CA ASN A 6 -11.32 3.90 -31.08
C ASN A 6 -10.09 3.93 -30.16
N ILE A 7 -10.33 4.00 -28.86
CA ILE A 7 -9.31 3.66 -27.87
C ILE A 7 -9.30 2.13 -27.75
N PRO A 8 -8.17 1.45 -28.01
CA PRO A 8 -8.09 0.00 -27.90
C PRO A 8 -8.44 -0.47 -26.47
N PRO A 9 -9.04 -1.66 -26.31
CA PRO A 9 -9.38 -2.19 -25.00
C PRO A 9 -8.09 -2.36 -24.17
N MET A 10 -8.06 -1.70 -23.01
CA MET A 10 -6.95 -1.79 -22.06
C MET A 10 -7.30 -2.81 -20.98
N TYR A 11 -6.36 -3.71 -20.70
CA TYR A 11 -6.53 -4.76 -19.70
C TYR A 11 -5.57 -4.55 -18.53
N VAL A 12 -6.11 -4.54 -17.32
CA VAL A 12 -5.35 -4.39 -16.08
C VAL A 12 -5.70 -5.53 -15.12
N GLU A 13 -4.79 -5.84 -14.20
CA GLU A 13 -5.02 -6.85 -13.17
C GLU A 13 -6.12 -6.39 -12.22
N ILE A 14 -6.93 -7.33 -11.71
CA ILE A 14 -8.09 -7.02 -10.87
C ILE A 14 -7.74 -6.16 -9.66
N LYS A 15 -6.60 -6.44 -9.02
CA LYS A 15 -6.14 -5.66 -7.86
C LYS A 15 -6.11 -4.15 -8.14
N TYR A 16 -5.79 -3.70 -9.36
CA TYR A 16 -5.75 -2.28 -9.71
C TYR A 16 -7.12 -1.60 -9.85
N PHE A 17 -8.22 -2.35 -9.94
CA PHE A 17 -9.58 -1.78 -9.90
C PHE A 17 -9.92 -1.21 -8.51
N LEU A 18 -9.20 -1.63 -7.47
CA LEU A 18 -9.40 -1.16 -6.10
C LEU A 18 -8.48 0.04 -5.81
N ASN A 19 -9.04 1.14 -5.29
CA ASN A 19 -8.23 2.29 -4.86
C ASN A 19 -7.36 1.91 -3.66
N SER A 20 -7.84 1.01 -2.81
CA SER A 20 -7.07 0.46 -1.68
C SER A 20 -5.74 -0.16 -2.11
N TYR A 21 -5.72 -0.91 -3.21
CA TYR A 21 -4.47 -1.50 -3.73
C TYR A 21 -3.56 -0.45 -4.37
N ARG A 22 -4.12 0.54 -5.07
CA ARG A 22 -3.33 1.66 -5.62
C ARG A 22 -2.63 2.44 -4.50
N ALA A 23 -3.35 2.72 -3.40
CA ALA A 23 -2.76 3.31 -2.21
C ALA A 23 -1.69 2.40 -1.57
N LEU A 24 -1.87 1.07 -1.56
CA LEU A 24 -0.86 0.14 -1.06
C LEU A 24 0.44 0.22 -1.89
N SER A 25 0.34 0.33 -3.21
CA SER A 25 1.50 0.53 -4.09
C SER A 25 2.29 1.80 -3.73
N ASP A 26 1.58 2.89 -3.42
CA ASP A 26 2.20 4.14 -2.98
C ASP A 26 2.86 3.97 -1.60
N ALA A 27 2.19 3.30 -0.65
CA ALA A 27 2.75 3.00 0.67
C ALA A 27 4.02 2.15 0.58
N ARG A 28 4.03 1.08 -0.24
CA ARG A 28 5.22 0.25 -0.47
C ARG A 28 6.38 1.07 -1.05
N SER A 29 6.08 2.07 -1.88
CA SER A 29 7.10 3.00 -2.38
C SER A 29 7.65 3.91 -1.27
N GLY A 30 6.79 4.44 -0.40
CA GLY A 30 7.20 5.18 0.80
C GLY A 30 8.09 4.36 1.73
N ILE A 31 7.76 3.08 1.95
CA ILE A 31 8.57 2.15 2.77
C ILE A 31 9.95 1.92 2.13
N ARG A 32 10.01 1.71 0.81
CA ARG A 32 11.29 1.56 0.09
C ARG A 32 12.13 2.81 0.20
N HIS A 33 11.54 3.98 -0.01
CA HIS A 33 12.26 5.24 0.18
C HIS A 33 12.81 5.33 1.60
N LEU A 34 11.99 5.07 2.62
CA LEU A 34 12.45 5.10 4.02
C LEU A 34 13.62 4.13 4.27
N GLU A 35 13.57 2.93 3.69
CA GLU A 35 14.67 1.97 3.77
C GLU A 35 15.94 2.51 3.12
N ASP A 36 15.85 3.04 1.90
CA ASP A 36 16.98 3.62 1.19
C ASP A 36 17.57 4.80 1.98
N TYR A 37 16.71 5.65 2.56
CA TYR A 37 17.11 6.74 3.44
C TYR A 37 17.86 6.29 4.70
N LEU A 38 17.41 5.21 5.34
CA LEU A 38 18.07 4.69 6.56
C LEU A 38 19.44 4.04 6.26
N ARG A 39 19.72 3.70 5.00
CA ARG A 39 21.02 3.19 4.55
C ARG A 39 22.03 4.31 4.27
N ASP A 40 21.58 5.52 3.95
CA ASP A 40 22.45 6.68 3.69
C ASP A 40 22.92 7.33 5.00
N ALA A 41 24.23 7.56 5.13
CA ALA A 41 24.86 8.09 6.35
C ALA A 41 24.77 9.62 6.47
N SER A 42 24.29 10.33 5.45
CA SER A 42 24.39 11.80 5.32
C SER A 42 23.18 12.61 5.84
N PHE A 43 22.25 11.98 6.57
CA PHE A 43 20.91 12.54 6.74
C PHE A 43 20.71 13.53 7.91
N LEU A 44 19.76 14.47 7.73
CA LEU A 44 19.23 15.40 8.73
C LEU A 44 18.09 14.76 9.54
N LEU A 45 18.23 14.68 10.88
CA LEU A 45 17.34 14.11 11.92
C LEU A 45 15.79 14.20 11.75
N SER A 46 15.24 14.98 10.82
CA SER A 46 13.80 15.20 10.63
C SER A 46 13.18 14.54 9.40
N GLU A 47 13.92 14.15 8.38
CA GLU A 47 13.33 13.73 7.09
C GLU A 47 12.64 12.37 7.14
N TRP A 48 13.19 11.40 7.87
CA TRP A 48 12.59 10.07 8.02
C TRP A 48 11.16 10.13 8.59
N LYS A 49 10.86 11.13 9.43
CA LYS A 49 9.56 11.29 10.07
C LYS A 49 8.46 11.53 9.05
N VAL A 50 8.72 12.37 8.06
CA VAL A 50 7.73 12.70 7.02
C VAL A 50 7.38 11.46 6.21
N ILE A 51 8.39 10.70 5.80
CA ILE A 51 8.22 9.48 5.00
C ILE A 51 7.53 8.39 5.83
N TRP A 52 7.93 8.24 7.09
CA TRP A 52 7.34 7.27 8.01
C TRP A 52 5.87 7.59 8.30
N ILE A 53 5.55 8.83 8.68
CA ILE A 53 4.18 9.31 8.91
C ILE A 53 3.34 9.14 7.65
N GLY A 54 3.88 9.52 6.49
CA GLY A 54 3.22 9.35 5.19
C GLY A 54 2.89 7.89 4.91
N SER A 55 3.86 6.99 5.11
CA SER A 55 3.68 5.55 4.90
C SER A 55 2.62 4.96 5.83
N CYS A 56 2.67 5.25 7.14
CA CYS A 56 1.63 4.86 8.11
C CYS A 56 0.23 5.35 7.68
N THR A 57 0.16 6.61 7.25
CA THR A 57 -1.11 7.24 6.85
C THR A 57 -1.68 6.61 5.58
N ILE A 58 -0.85 6.33 4.57
CA ILE A 58 -1.31 5.68 3.34
C ILE A 58 -1.73 4.23 3.62
N LEU A 59 -0.98 3.47 4.41
CA LEU A 59 -1.37 2.10 4.81
C LEU A 59 -2.73 2.06 5.51
N ARG A 60 -2.96 2.98 6.46
CA ARG A 60 -4.29 3.15 7.09
C ARG A 60 -5.35 3.49 6.03
N THR A 61 -5.02 4.39 5.12
CA THR A 61 -5.93 4.83 4.05
C THR A 61 -6.34 3.68 3.15
N CYS A 62 -5.45 2.71 2.88
CA CYS A 62 -5.78 1.52 2.10
C CYS A 62 -7.00 0.79 2.66
N ILE A 63 -7.07 0.60 3.98
CA ILE A 63 -8.20 -0.07 4.63
C ILE A 63 -9.43 0.83 4.68
N ASP A 64 -9.27 2.11 4.99
CA ASP A 64 -10.39 3.06 5.00
C ASP A 64 -11.06 3.14 3.60
N LEU A 65 -10.27 3.01 2.53
CA LEU A 65 -10.72 2.99 1.13
C LEU A 65 -11.58 1.77 0.78
N PHE A 66 -11.66 0.73 1.59
CA PHE A 66 -12.61 -0.38 1.35
C PHE A 66 -14.05 0.14 1.27
N GLN A 67 -14.38 1.20 1.99
CA GLN A 67 -15.70 1.84 1.93
C GLN A 67 -15.94 2.59 0.61
N VAL A 68 -14.88 3.10 -0.01
CA VAL A 68 -14.94 3.75 -1.32
C VAL A 68 -15.06 2.66 -2.38
N ASP A 69 -14.19 1.66 -2.33
CA ASP A 69 -14.16 0.54 -3.26
C ASP A 69 -15.47 -0.25 -3.26
N ALA A 70 -16.09 -0.48 -2.10
CA ALA A 70 -17.42 -1.09 -1.98
C ALA A 70 -18.55 -0.29 -2.66
N ARG A 71 -18.36 1.02 -2.88
CA ARG A 71 -19.33 1.90 -3.55
C ARG A 71 -19.03 2.08 -5.03
N SER A 72 -17.76 2.15 -5.41
CA SER A 72 -17.33 2.54 -6.77
C SER A 72 -16.83 1.41 -7.65
N CYS A 73 -16.55 0.22 -7.10
CA CYS A 73 -16.09 -0.90 -7.92
C CYS A 73 -17.17 -1.33 -8.92
N ILE A 74 -16.75 -1.69 -10.14
CA ILE A 74 -17.67 -2.04 -11.23
C ILE A 74 -18.31 -3.43 -11.03
N ASN A 75 -17.59 -4.36 -10.42
CA ASN A 75 -18.05 -5.73 -10.20
C ASN A 75 -18.82 -5.85 -8.87
N ALA A 76 -20.05 -6.36 -8.92
CA ALA A 76 -20.95 -6.42 -7.76
C ALA A 76 -20.44 -7.36 -6.66
N ASP A 77 -19.90 -8.51 -7.02
CA ASP A 77 -19.38 -9.50 -6.06
C ASP A 77 -18.17 -8.94 -5.31
N LEU A 78 -17.27 -8.25 -6.03
CA LEU A 78 -16.11 -7.58 -5.45
C LEU A 78 -16.52 -6.43 -4.52
N ARG A 79 -17.56 -5.66 -4.88
CA ARG A 79 -18.12 -4.64 -3.97
C ARG A 79 -18.60 -5.26 -2.65
N GLN A 80 -19.35 -6.36 -2.74
CA GLN A 80 -19.89 -7.05 -1.56
C GLN A 80 -18.77 -7.65 -0.71
N ALA A 81 -17.78 -8.29 -1.35
CA ALA A 81 -16.67 -8.92 -0.65
C ALA A 81 -15.78 -7.89 0.09
N VAL A 82 -15.47 -6.76 -0.55
CA VAL A 82 -14.71 -5.67 0.09
C VAL A 82 -15.51 -5.04 1.25
N ALA A 83 -16.82 -4.86 1.08
CA ALA A 83 -17.68 -4.38 2.17
C ALA A 83 -17.71 -5.34 3.37
N ALA A 84 -17.78 -6.65 3.09
CA ALA A 84 -17.75 -7.68 4.11
C ALA A 84 -16.40 -7.76 4.82
N GLU A 85 -15.29 -7.64 4.10
CA GLU A 85 -13.94 -7.60 4.68
C GLU A 85 -13.79 -6.42 5.65
N TRP A 86 -14.25 -5.23 5.25
CA TRP A 86 -14.26 -4.07 6.13
C TRP A 86 -15.15 -4.27 7.37
N ALA A 87 -16.32 -4.88 7.21
CA ALA A 87 -17.20 -5.20 8.32
C ALA A 87 -16.53 -6.17 9.31
N SER A 88 -15.85 -7.20 8.80
CA SER A 88 -15.08 -8.15 9.59
C SER A 88 -13.97 -7.45 10.37
N ILE A 89 -13.18 -6.59 9.72
CA ILE A 89 -12.08 -5.85 10.37
C ILE A 89 -12.58 -4.98 11.53
N LYS A 90 -13.77 -4.39 11.39
CA LYS A 90 -14.41 -3.60 12.44
C LYS A 90 -14.96 -4.44 13.59
N LEU A 91 -15.52 -5.60 13.29
CA LEU A 91 -16.18 -6.46 14.27
C LEU A 91 -15.14 -7.17 15.15
N HIS A 92 -14.04 -7.63 14.55
CA HIS A 92 -13.02 -8.47 15.20
C HIS A 92 -11.72 -7.70 15.41
N LYS A 93 -11.78 -6.57 16.13
CA LYS A 93 -10.62 -5.65 16.26
C LYS A 93 -9.40 -6.30 16.89
N ASP A 94 -9.62 -7.17 17.86
CA ASP A 94 -8.62 -7.97 18.56
C ASP A 94 -7.81 -8.88 17.63
N GLN A 95 -8.41 -9.31 16.51
CA GLN A 95 -7.76 -10.13 15.48
C GLN A 95 -7.01 -9.28 14.44
N HIS A 96 -7.09 -7.95 14.52
CA HIS A 96 -6.47 -7.03 13.58
C HIS A 96 -5.61 -5.97 14.27
N PRO A 97 -4.67 -6.37 15.14
CA PRO A 97 -3.88 -5.42 15.94
C PRO A 97 -2.96 -4.53 15.09
N ILE A 98 -2.51 -4.99 13.91
CA ILE A 98 -1.71 -4.17 12.98
C ILE A 98 -2.51 -2.91 12.57
N PHE A 99 -3.79 -3.07 12.26
CA PHE A 99 -4.61 -1.93 11.88
C PHE A 99 -5.00 -1.08 13.09
N TRP A 100 -5.52 -1.68 14.16
CA TRP A 100 -6.10 -0.94 15.28
C TRP A 100 -5.06 -0.36 16.24
N GLU A 101 -4.06 -1.15 16.63
CA GLU A 101 -3.06 -0.75 17.64
C GLU A 101 -1.83 -0.06 17.05
N PHE A 102 -1.65 -0.14 15.72
CA PHE A 102 -0.56 0.54 15.02
C PHE A 102 -1.08 1.57 14.01
N LEU A 103 -1.53 1.17 12.83
CA LEU A 103 -1.81 2.11 11.73
C LEU A 103 -2.84 3.18 12.08
N ARG A 104 -3.94 2.80 12.72
CA ARG A 104 -5.00 3.72 13.13
C ARG A 104 -4.54 4.60 14.29
N LYS A 105 -3.99 3.98 15.33
CA LYS A 105 -3.53 4.67 16.55
C LYS A 105 -2.44 5.69 16.25
N GLU A 106 -1.43 5.35 15.46
CA GLU A 106 -0.36 6.27 15.11
C GLU A 106 -0.89 7.48 14.36
N ARG A 107 -1.77 7.29 13.37
CA ARG A 107 -2.41 8.43 12.70
C ARG A 107 -3.22 9.28 13.68
N ASP A 108 -3.97 8.68 14.58
CA ASP A 108 -4.77 9.42 15.56
C ASP A 108 -3.86 10.27 16.47
N ASN A 109 -2.75 9.70 16.97
CA ASN A 109 -1.74 10.44 17.74
C ASN A 109 -1.11 11.58 16.92
N ILE A 110 -0.75 11.34 15.65
CA ILE A 110 -0.14 12.34 14.78
C ILE A 110 -1.09 13.51 14.51
N ILE A 111 -2.37 13.24 14.24
CA ILE A 111 -3.35 14.28 13.91
C ILE A 111 -3.75 15.07 15.15
N HIS A 112 -3.96 14.41 16.28
CA HIS A 112 -4.52 15.05 17.46
C HIS A 112 -3.46 15.64 18.39
N GLU A 113 -2.26 15.06 18.44
CA GLU A 113 -1.23 15.41 19.42
C GLU A 113 0.10 15.77 18.75
N TYR A 114 0.23 15.58 17.43
CA TYR A 114 1.50 15.70 16.70
C TYR A 114 2.61 14.83 17.31
N GLU A 115 2.23 13.65 17.82
CA GLU A 115 3.13 12.67 18.37
C GLU A 115 3.23 11.43 17.47
N TRP A 116 4.40 10.79 17.48
CA TRP A 116 4.63 9.51 16.83
C TRP A 116 5.43 8.58 17.74
N ALA A 117 5.18 7.28 17.63
CA ALA A 117 5.84 6.28 18.45
C ALA A 117 7.23 5.92 17.92
N ALA A 118 7.52 6.11 16.63
CA ALA A 118 8.85 5.80 16.10
C ALA A 118 9.93 6.75 16.66
N TYR A 119 11.13 6.24 16.93
CA TYR A 119 12.28 7.04 17.28
C TYR A 119 13.55 6.45 16.69
N GLU A 120 14.53 7.31 16.43
CA GLU A 120 15.83 6.91 15.92
C GLU A 120 16.66 6.22 17.01
N ALA A 121 17.25 5.09 16.66
CA ALA A 121 18.21 4.39 17.48
C ALA A 121 19.39 3.89 16.64
N TRP A 122 20.52 3.65 17.29
CA TRP A 122 21.67 2.99 16.71
C TRP A 122 21.68 1.53 17.12
N LEU A 123 21.73 0.63 16.15
CA LEU A 123 21.90 -0.79 16.40
C LEU A 123 23.36 -1.18 16.13
N LYS A 124 23.99 -1.77 17.13
CA LYS A 124 25.32 -2.39 17.01
C LYS A 124 25.20 -3.79 16.40
N ASP A 125 26.31 -4.32 15.91
CA ASP A 125 26.40 -5.68 15.37
C ASP A 125 26.09 -6.77 16.42
N ASP A 126 26.29 -6.47 17.70
CA ASP A 126 25.93 -7.35 18.83
C ASP A 126 24.40 -7.37 19.14
N GLY A 127 23.61 -6.59 18.39
CA GLY A 127 22.16 -6.46 18.56
C GLY A 127 21.74 -5.48 19.66
N SER A 128 22.67 -4.83 20.35
CA SER A 128 22.35 -3.81 21.35
C SER A 128 21.85 -2.52 20.69
N VAL A 129 20.81 -1.94 21.29
CA VAL A 129 20.19 -0.69 20.84
C VAL A 129 20.70 0.45 21.70
N VAL A 130 21.40 1.40 21.09
CA VAL A 130 21.87 2.62 21.73
C VAL A 130 21.01 3.77 21.25
N ARG A 131 20.43 4.54 22.18
CA ARG A 131 19.70 5.75 21.81
C ARG A 131 20.69 6.89 21.56
N PRO A 132 20.62 7.60 20.42
CA PRO A 132 21.41 8.79 20.17
C PRO A 132 21.17 9.78 21.30
N THR A 133 22.25 10.20 21.96
CA THR A 133 22.16 11.32 22.91
C THR A 133 22.12 12.59 22.07
N LEU A 134 21.16 13.49 22.31
CA LEU A 134 21.02 14.79 21.61
C LEU A 134 22.14 15.78 21.99
N ALA A 135 23.37 15.31 22.14
CA ALA A 135 24.53 16.19 22.20
C ALA A 135 24.90 16.55 20.77
N LEU A 136 24.96 17.84 20.46
CA LEU A 136 25.37 18.40 19.16
C LEU A 136 26.75 17.90 18.67
N PHE A 137 27.52 17.25 19.56
CA PHE A 137 28.87 16.72 19.33
C PHE A 137 28.98 15.21 19.61
N ALA A 138 27.86 14.48 19.66
CA ALA A 138 27.92 13.04 19.76
C ALA A 138 28.41 12.46 18.42
N ASP A 139 29.67 12.04 18.38
CA ASP A 139 30.19 11.27 17.25
C ASP A 139 29.41 9.95 17.15
N ARG A 140 28.84 9.72 15.98
CA ARG A 140 28.23 8.43 15.64
C ARG A 140 29.35 7.38 15.67
N PRO A 141 29.21 6.28 16.44
CA PRO A 141 30.18 5.20 16.39
C PRO A 141 30.31 4.62 14.97
N GLU A 142 31.50 4.19 14.57
CA GLU A 142 31.71 3.65 13.20
C GLU A 142 30.92 2.34 12.97
N ASP A 143 30.73 1.52 14.01
CA ASP A 143 30.12 0.19 13.94
C ASP A 143 28.61 0.18 14.26
N VAL A 144 27.86 1.22 13.87
CA VAL A 144 26.41 1.25 14.10
C VAL A 144 25.60 1.57 12.86
N ARG A 145 24.48 0.85 12.71
CA ARG A 145 23.43 1.16 11.73
C ARG A 145 22.29 1.94 12.37
N THR A 146 21.76 2.92 11.65
CA THR A 146 20.57 3.65 12.07
C THR A 146 19.33 2.79 11.86
N VAL A 147 18.51 2.66 12.90
CA VAL A 147 17.22 1.96 12.87
C VAL A 147 16.15 2.84 13.49
N LEU A 148 14.90 2.59 13.10
CA LEU A 148 13.75 3.19 13.75
C LEU A 148 13.12 2.18 14.68
N MET A 149 12.90 2.56 15.92
CA MET A 149 12.32 1.70 16.96
C MET A 149 10.99 2.27 17.44
N MET A 150 10.07 1.39 17.82
CA MET A 150 8.77 1.80 18.35
C MET A 150 8.83 2.08 19.85
N ARG A 151 8.28 3.22 20.27
CA ARG A 151 8.11 3.64 21.66
C ARG A 151 6.68 3.39 22.10
N GLY A 152 6.50 2.57 23.12
CA GLY A 152 5.19 2.37 23.76
C GLY A 152 4.23 1.52 22.93
N GLY A 153 3.10 1.17 23.56
CA GLY A 153 2.07 0.33 22.97
C GLY A 153 2.49 -1.13 22.77
N MET A 154 1.68 -1.87 22.02
CA MET A 154 1.82 -3.30 21.78
C MET A 154 3.12 -3.68 21.05
N TYR A 155 3.69 -2.74 20.29
CA TYR A 155 4.88 -2.96 19.46
C TYR A 155 6.15 -2.33 20.03
N THR A 156 6.17 -1.99 21.32
CA THR A 156 7.34 -1.38 21.98
C THR A 156 8.61 -2.18 21.71
N GLY A 157 9.69 -1.50 21.32
CA GLY A 157 10.99 -2.12 21.09
C GLY A 157 11.11 -2.89 19.78
N ARG A 158 10.06 -2.92 18.94
CA ARG A 158 10.16 -3.46 17.58
C ARG A 158 10.78 -2.46 16.62
N ASN A 159 11.44 -2.97 15.58
CA ASN A 159 11.87 -2.16 14.46
C ASN A 159 10.64 -1.65 13.69
N SER A 160 10.56 -0.33 13.53
CA SER A 160 9.42 0.35 12.94
C SER A 160 9.34 0.17 11.42
N LEU A 161 10.49 0.04 10.73
CA LEU A 161 10.52 -0.25 9.30
C LEU A 161 10.00 -1.67 9.02
N GLU A 162 10.39 -2.64 9.84
CA GLU A 162 9.85 -4.00 9.77
C GLU A 162 8.35 -4.02 10.04
N LEU A 163 7.89 -3.30 11.07
CA LEU A 163 6.47 -3.18 11.38
C LEU A 163 5.67 -2.52 10.24
N LEU A 164 6.24 -1.55 9.53
CA LEU A 164 5.63 -0.97 8.33
C LEU A 164 5.48 -2.00 7.20
N ARG A 165 6.50 -2.86 6.99
CA ARG A 165 6.43 -3.94 6.00
C ARG A 165 5.36 -4.96 6.35
N GLU A 166 5.32 -5.40 7.61
CA GLU A 166 4.24 -6.26 8.12
C GLU A 166 2.87 -5.60 7.95
N GLY A 167 2.79 -4.28 8.17
CA GLY A 167 1.61 -3.48 7.88
C GLY A 167 1.18 -3.55 6.42
N ALA A 168 2.12 -3.39 5.50
CA ALA A 168 1.87 -3.48 4.06
C ALA A 168 1.42 -4.88 3.63
N ASP A 169 2.09 -5.92 4.11
CA ASP A 169 1.78 -7.31 3.78
C ASP A 169 0.41 -7.70 4.35
N TRP A 170 0.09 -7.26 5.58
CA TRP A 170 -1.23 -7.45 6.16
C TRP A 170 -2.33 -6.74 5.35
N VAL A 171 -2.10 -5.50 4.90
CA VAL A 171 -3.06 -4.78 4.04
C VAL A 171 -3.29 -5.53 2.72
N GLU A 172 -2.22 -6.00 2.08
CA GLU A 172 -2.29 -6.80 0.86
C GLU A 172 -3.12 -8.07 1.06
N GLU A 173 -2.86 -8.80 2.15
CA GLU A 173 -3.59 -10.00 2.50
C GLU A 173 -5.09 -9.74 2.67
N ARG A 174 -5.49 -8.59 3.24
CA ARG A 174 -6.91 -8.19 3.34
C ARG A 174 -7.52 -7.84 1.99
N ILE A 175 -6.78 -7.15 1.13
CA ILE A 175 -7.24 -6.84 -0.23
C ILE A 175 -7.42 -8.13 -1.03
N PHE A 176 -6.43 -9.02 -1.00
CA PHE A 176 -6.46 -10.28 -1.76
C PHE A 176 -7.50 -11.26 -1.20
N SER A 177 -7.69 -11.29 0.12
CA SER A 177 -8.80 -12.01 0.78
C SER A 177 -10.15 -11.54 0.23
N ALA A 178 -10.38 -10.24 0.12
CA ALA A 178 -11.62 -9.70 -0.44
C ALA A 178 -11.80 -10.07 -1.92
N ILE A 179 -10.75 -9.99 -2.74
CA ILE A 179 -10.79 -10.40 -4.15
C ILE A 179 -11.11 -11.90 -4.27
N GLY A 180 -10.42 -12.75 -3.51
CA GLY A 180 -10.64 -14.20 -3.50
C GLY A 180 -12.06 -14.58 -3.05
N LYS A 181 -12.63 -13.88 -2.06
CA LYS A 181 -14.02 -14.09 -1.62
C LYS A 181 -15.05 -13.70 -2.68
N ALA A 182 -14.69 -12.84 -3.63
CA ALA A 182 -15.51 -12.55 -4.81
C ALA A 182 -15.37 -13.62 -5.92
N GLY A 183 -14.56 -14.66 -5.71
CA GLY A 183 -14.30 -15.71 -6.71
C GLY A 183 -13.36 -15.26 -7.83
N LEU A 184 -12.53 -14.26 -7.57
CA LEU A 184 -11.62 -13.63 -8.53
C LEU A 184 -10.16 -13.88 -8.13
N ASP A 185 -9.25 -13.79 -9.10
CA ASP A 185 -7.80 -13.84 -8.87
C ASP A 185 -7.23 -12.40 -8.93
N PRO A 186 -6.48 -11.93 -7.91
CA PRO A 186 -5.86 -10.59 -7.94
C PRO A 186 -5.04 -10.30 -9.20
N GLU A 187 -4.42 -11.33 -9.78
CA GLU A 187 -3.51 -11.25 -10.93
C GLU A 187 -4.22 -11.46 -12.28
N GLU A 188 -5.50 -11.86 -12.29
CA GLU A 188 -6.21 -12.00 -13.56
C GLU A 188 -6.48 -10.63 -14.19
N ARG A 189 -6.44 -10.58 -15.52
CA ARG A 189 -6.59 -9.34 -16.27
C ARG A 189 -8.02 -9.18 -16.77
N ARG A 190 -8.61 -8.02 -16.48
CA ARG A 190 -9.95 -7.63 -16.94
C ARG A 190 -9.89 -6.34 -17.75
N GLU A 191 -10.81 -6.20 -18.71
CA GLU A 191 -10.91 -4.97 -19.48
C GLU A 191 -11.34 -3.81 -18.57
N LEU A 192 -10.62 -2.69 -18.63
CA LEU A 192 -10.77 -1.55 -17.72
C LEU A 192 -12.20 -0.98 -17.65
N ARG A 193 -12.96 -1.04 -18.75
CA ARG A 193 -14.30 -0.44 -18.85
C ARG A 193 -15.44 -1.41 -18.58
N SER A 194 -15.31 -2.65 -19.05
CA SER A 194 -16.41 -3.63 -19.03
C SER A 194 -16.23 -4.72 -17.98
N PHE A 195 -15.02 -4.82 -17.37
CA PHE A 195 -14.63 -5.90 -16.47
C PHE A 195 -14.71 -7.31 -17.09
N THR A 196 -14.77 -7.39 -18.43
CA THR A 196 -14.78 -8.66 -19.14
C THR A 196 -13.41 -9.31 -19.13
N THR A 197 -13.38 -10.64 -19.25
CA THR A 197 -12.14 -11.41 -19.33
C THR A 197 -11.41 -11.08 -20.62
N TYR A 198 -10.07 -11.08 -20.56
CA TYR A 198 -9.26 -11.08 -21.76
C TYR A 198 -9.57 -12.35 -22.58
N SER A 199 -10.09 -12.18 -23.79
CA SER A 199 -10.18 -13.25 -24.77
C SER A 199 -9.01 -13.12 -25.73
N GLU A 200 -8.08 -14.07 -25.70
CA GLU A 200 -7.03 -14.20 -26.73
C GLU A 200 -7.61 -14.32 -28.16
N HIS A 201 -8.90 -14.69 -28.25
CA HIS A 201 -9.64 -14.91 -29.50
C HIS A 201 -10.56 -13.74 -29.85
N ALA A 202 -10.50 -12.60 -29.14
CA ALA A 202 -11.18 -11.40 -29.58
C ALA A 202 -10.64 -11.07 -30.99
N PRO A 203 -11.52 -10.93 -32.02
CA PRO A 203 -11.06 -10.70 -33.37
C PRO A 203 -10.16 -9.48 -33.34
N ARG A 204 -8.92 -9.63 -33.80
CA ARG A 204 -8.03 -8.51 -34.06
C ARG A 204 -8.77 -7.64 -35.07
N GLY A 205 -9.54 -6.67 -34.60
CA GLY A 205 -9.98 -5.51 -35.36
C GLY A 205 -8.74 -4.66 -35.63
N GLY A 206 -7.80 -5.23 -36.37
CA GLY A 206 -6.66 -4.53 -36.93
C GLY A 206 -7.17 -3.58 -38.00
N LEU A 207 -6.39 -2.53 -38.27
CA LEU A 207 -6.65 -1.54 -39.32
C LEU A 207 -7.04 -2.14 -40.70
N LEU A 208 -6.73 -3.42 -40.94
CA LEU A 208 -7.02 -4.14 -42.18
C LEU A 208 -8.50 -4.53 -42.35
N SER A 209 -9.32 -4.59 -41.30
CA SER A 209 -10.77 -4.86 -41.45
C SER A 209 -11.57 -3.63 -41.92
N LEU A 210 -10.93 -2.46 -42.00
CA LEU A 210 -11.50 -1.21 -42.52
C LEU A 210 -11.23 -1.02 -44.03
N LEU A 211 -10.37 -1.85 -44.62
CA LEU A 211 -10.17 -1.89 -46.06
C LEU A 211 -11.08 -2.99 -46.59
N GLY A 212 -12.36 -2.64 -46.78
CA GLY A 212 -13.29 -3.49 -47.51
C GLY A 212 -12.68 -3.88 -48.84
N GLU A 213 -12.74 -5.18 -49.17
CA GLU A 213 -12.43 -5.62 -50.51
C GLU A 213 -13.40 -4.92 -51.47
N PRO A 214 -12.91 -4.23 -52.52
CA PRO A 214 -13.79 -3.78 -53.57
C PRO A 214 -14.35 -5.02 -54.27
N GLU A 215 -15.67 -5.14 -54.34
CA GLU A 215 -16.32 -6.10 -55.22
C GLU A 215 -15.84 -5.86 -56.65
N GLU A 216 -15.05 -6.79 -57.19
CA GLU A 216 -14.78 -6.86 -58.62
C GLU A 216 -16.00 -7.48 -59.33
N THR A 217 -16.73 -6.60 -60.00
CA THR A 217 -17.58 -6.78 -61.21
C THR A 217 -18.65 -7.87 -61.25
#